data_AF-A0A5C6DEP3-F1
#
_entry.id   AF-A0A5C6DEP3-F1
#
_cell.length_a   1.000
_cell.length_b   1.000
_cell.length_c   1.000
_cell.angle_alpha   90.00
_cell.angle_beta   90.00
_cell.angle_gamma   90.00
#
_symmetry.space_group_name_H-M   'P 1'
#
loop_
_entity.id
_entity.type
_entity.pdbx_description
1 polymer ?
#
loop_
_entity_poly.entity_id
_entity_poly.type
_entity_poly.pdbx_seq_one_letter_code
_entity_poly.pdbx_strand_id
1 'polypeptide(L)'
;MSRDIAGTNSAPLTSELFHTSVYKPNQGRIVRQLTCLAIWVIVALGSWSLYATLRGYFPTGSYVAPVASGLLLAIGAWVGYRLVNWPQFADFLIAVEAEMNKVTWPSKDELIRASIVVIFTIFFLAIALFSFDILWQFIFNFIGVTS
;
A
#
# COMPACT_ATOMS: atom_id res chain seq x y z
N MET A 1 6.42 1.91 41.12
CA MET A 1 5.82 1.50 39.84
C MET A 1 6.93 0.94 38.96
N SER A 2 6.81 -0.34 38.61
CA SER A 2 7.89 -1.22 38.23
C SER A 2 8.55 -0.84 36.91
N ARG A 3 9.86 -0.71 36.93
CA ARG A 3 10.75 -0.56 35.77
C ARG A 3 11.06 -1.95 35.21
N ASP A 4 10.04 -2.66 34.75
CA ASP A 4 10.25 -3.86 33.96
C ASP A 4 10.52 -3.42 32.53
N ILE A 5 11.81 -3.11 32.32
CA ILE A 5 12.45 -3.02 31.03
C ILE A 5 12.01 -4.26 30.28
N ALA A 6 11.13 -4.03 29.29
CA ALA A 6 10.71 -5.02 28.34
C ALA A 6 11.96 -5.71 27.83
N GLY A 7 12.15 -6.95 28.25
CA GLY A 7 13.17 -7.81 27.69
C GLY A 7 12.96 -7.77 26.20
N THR A 8 13.96 -7.26 25.48
CA THR A 8 14.12 -7.50 24.05
C THR A 8 14.37 -8.99 23.88
N ASN A 9 13.32 -9.79 24.06
CA ASN A 9 13.28 -11.14 23.56
C ASN A 9 13.20 -10.98 22.05
N SER A 10 14.38 -10.89 21.45
CA SER A 10 14.63 -11.16 20.04
C SER A 10 14.35 -12.63 19.79
N ALA A 11 13.11 -13.08 20.05
CA ALA A 11 12.68 -14.42 19.73
C ALA A 11 12.73 -14.54 18.20
N PRO A 12 13.49 -15.50 17.65
CA PRO A 12 13.62 -15.64 16.21
C PRO A 12 12.23 -15.85 15.60
N LEU A 13 12.01 -15.30 14.39
CA LEU A 13 10.76 -15.41 13.63
C LEU A 13 10.19 -16.83 13.59
N THR A 14 11.07 -17.83 13.58
CA THR A 14 10.73 -19.25 13.56
C THR A 14 10.15 -19.77 14.88
N SER A 15 10.53 -19.18 16.04
CA SER A 15 10.00 -19.53 17.36
C SER A 15 8.60 -18.96 17.59
N GLU A 16 8.38 -17.72 17.12
CA GLU A 16 7.09 -17.01 17.26
C GLU A 16 6.02 -17.55 16.28
N LEU A 17 6.44 -18.27 15.23
CA LEU A 17 5.53 -18.92 14.28
C LEU A 17 4.63 -19.98 14.95
N PHE A 18 5.08 -20.55 16.07
CA PHE A 18 4.35 -21.59 16.82
C PHE A 18 3.65 -21.08 18.09
N HIS A 19 3.88 -19.84 18.53
CA HIS A 19 3.31 -19.32 19.78
C HIS A 19 2.01 -18.54 19.54
N THR A 20 0.91 -18.89 20.21
CA THR A 20 -0.45 -18.39 19.90
C THR A 20 -0.89 -17.17 20.73
N SER A 21 0.00 -16.59 21.53
CA SER A 21 -0.36 -15.46 22.40
C SER A 21 -0.52 -14.17 21.60
N VAL A 22 -1.70 -13.55 21.70
CA VAL A 22 -1.96 -12.23 21.11
C VAL A 22 -1.22 -11.16 21.91
N TYR A 23 -0.16 -10.60 21.32
CA TYR A 23 0.58 -9.49 21.91
C TYR A 23 -0.28 -8.21 21.94
N LYS A 24 -0.48 -7.64 23.13
CA LYS A 24 -1.22 -6.38 23.42
C LYS A 24 -2.50 -6.18 22.56
N PRO A 25 -3.60 -6.88 22.85
CA PRO A 25 -4.79 -6.91 21.99
C PRO A 25 -5.54 -5.58 21.84
N ASN A 26 -5.36 -4.63 22.77
CA ASN A 26 -6.12 -3.37 22.80
C ASN A 26 -5.43 -2.19 22.09
N GLN A 27 -4.19 -2.33 21.61
CA GLN A 27 -3.43 -1.26 20.95
C GLN A 27 -3.15 -1.63 19.49
N GLY A 28 -3.21 -0.68 18.55
CA GLY A 28 -2.90 -0.97 17.14
C GLY A 28 -3.97 -1.76 16.40
N ARG A 29 -5.19 -1.90 16.94
CA ARG A 29 -6.18 -2.85 16.40
C ARG A 29 -6.53 -2.56 14.94
N ILE A 30 -6.82 -1.31 14.60
CA ILE A 30 -7.22 -0.92 13.25
C ILE A 30 -6.06 -1.11 12.27
N VAL A 31 -4.87 -0.62 12.63
CA VAL A 31 -3.67 -0.72 11.78
C VAL A 31 -3.26 -2.18 11.54
N ARG A 32 -3.35 -3.04 12.56
CA ARG A 32 -3.07 -4.49 12.44
C ARG A 32 -4.09 -5.19 11.57
N GLN A 33 -5.38 -4.93 11.76
CA GLN A 33 -6.43 -5.53 10.92
C GLN A 33 -6.29 -5.08 9.46
N LEU A 34 -6.00 -3.80 9.23
CA LEU A 34 -5.85 -3.25 7.88
C LEU A 34 -4.60 -3.79 7.17
N THR A 35 -3.47 -3.90 7.87
CA THR A 35 -2.25 -4.53 7.30
C THR A 35 -2.44 -6.01 7.03
N CYS A 36 -3.12 -6.75 7.92
CA CYS A 36 -3.48 -8.15 7.69
C CYS A 36 -4.37 -8.31 6.45
N LEU A 37 -5.41 -7.47 6.33
CA LEU A 37 -6.30 -7.45 5.17
C LEU A 37 -5.52 -7.13 3.89
N ALA A 38 -4.65 -6.13 3.91
CA ALA A 38 -3.82 -5.76 2.76
C ALA A 38 -2.94 -6.93 2.31
N ILE A 39 -2.28 -7.62 3.24
CA ILE A 39 -1.48 -8.82 2.93
C ILE A 39 -2.36 -9.91 2.32
N TRP A 40 -3.55 -10.17 2.87
CA TRP A 40 -4.47 -11.17 2.32
C TRP A 40 -4.95 -10.83 0.91
N VAL A 41 -5.23 -9.56 0.63
CA VAL A 41 -5.62 -9.11 -0.72
C VAL A 41 -4.46 -9.34 -1.70
N ILE A 42 -3.23 -8.98 -1.32
CA ILE A 42 -2.04 -9.21 -2.17
C ILE A 42 -1.84 -10.71 -2.43
N VAL A 43 -1.95 -11.55 -1.40
CA VAL A 43 -1.84 -13.02 -1.52
C VAL A 43 -2.95 -13.59 -2.39
N ALA A 44 -4.19 -13.10 -2.25
CA ALA A 44 -5.32 -13.55 -3.07
C ALA A 44 -5.12 -13.18 -4.55
N LEU A 45 -4.70 -11.95 -4.83
CA LEU A 45 -4.37 -11.52 -6.20
C LEU A 45 -3.19 -12.31 -6.78
N GLY A 46 -2.16 -12.59 -5.98
CA GLY A 46 -1.02 -13.43 -6.37
C GLY A 46 -1.44 -14.87 -6.67
N SER A 47 -2.28 -15.46 -5.82
CA SER A 47 -2.84 -16.81 -6.03
C SER A 47 -3.72 -16.87 -7.27
N TRP A 48 -4.53 -15.84 -7.53
CA TRP A 48 -5.34 -15.75 -8.74
C TRP A 48 -4.47 -15.62 -10.01
N SER A 49 -3.47 -14.75 -9.99
CA SER A 49 -2.51 -14.61 -11.10
C SER A 49 -1.76 -15.92 -11.37
N LEU A 50 -1.34 -16.63 -10.31
CA LEU A 50 -0.70 -17.94 -10.42
C LEU A 50 -1.65 -18.98 -11.02
N TYR A 51 -2.89 -19.05 -10.54
CA TYR A 51 -3.89 -19.96 -11.08
C TYR A 51 -4.16 -19.71 -12.56
N ALA A 52 -4.31 -18.43 -12.95
CA ALA A 52 -4.54 -18.04 -14.35
C ALA A 52 -3.36 -18.46 -15.25
N THR A 53 -2.13 -18.30 -14.76
CA THR A 53 -0.91 -18.73 -15.46
C THR A 53 -0.86 -20.25 -15.59
N LEU A 54 -0.97 -20.99 -14.49
CA LEU A 54 -0.85 -22.46 -14.48
C LEU A 54 -1.96 -23.15 -15.28
N ARG A 55 -3.18 -22.60 -15.29
CA ARG A 55 -4.29 -23.12 -16.11
C ARG A 55 -3.97 -23.11 -17.60
N GLY A 56 -3.14 -22.17 -18.07
CA GLY A 56 -2.72 -22.09 -19.47
C GLY A 56 -1.66 -23.13 -19.87
N TYR A 57 -0.89 -23.65 -18.91
CA TYR A 57 0.20 -24.62 -19.17
C TYR A 57 -0.22 -26.08 -18.99
N PHE A 58 -1.21 -26.38 -18.16
CA PHE A 58 -1.61 -27.76 -17.85
C PHE A 58 -2.93 -28.17 -18.55
N PRO A 59 -3.09 -29.45 -18.92
CA PRO A 59 -4.34 -29.97 -19.48
C PRO A 59 -5.53 -29.82 -18.52
N THR A 60 -6.74 -29.72 -19.08
CA THR A 60 -8.02 -29.40 -18.39
C THR A 60 -8.49 -30.42 -17.33
N GLY A 61 -7.68 -31.41 -16.93
CA GLY A 61 -7.95 -32.36 -15.85
C GLY A 61 -6.87 -32.41 -14.76
N SER A 62 -5.84 -31.57 -14.84
CA SER A 62 -4.74 -31.56 -13.87
C SER A 62 -5.14 -30.86 -12.58
N TYR A 63 -5.04 -31.58 -11.45
CA TYR A 63 -5.22 -31.01 -10.11
C TYR A 63 -4.07 -30.08 -9.68
N VAL A 64 -2.98 -30.01 -10.45
CA VAL A 64 -1.78 -29.23 -10.10
C VAL A 64 -2.09 -27.73 -10.02
N ALA A 65 -2.84 -27.18 -10.98
CA ALA A 65 -3.16 -25.76 -11.02
C ALA A 65 -3.97 -25.29 -9.79
N PRO A 66 -5.12 -25.90 -9.42
CA PRO A 66 -5.88 -25.48 -8.24
C PRO A 66 -5.18 -25.81 -6.92
N VAL A 67 -4.43 -26.92 -6.84
CA VAL A 67 -3.71 -27.29 -5.61
C VAL A 67 -2.56 -26.34 -5.34
N ALA A 68 -1.74 -26.00 -6.34
CA ALA A 68 -0.62 -25.08 -6.16
C ALA A 68 -1.09 -23.67 -5.78
N SER A 69 -2.12 -23.14 -6.45
CA SER A 69 -2.67 -21.82 -6.11
C SER A 69 -3.35 -21.81 -4.74
N GLY A 70 -4.06 -22.89 -4.38
CA GLY A 70 -4.72 -23.04 -3.09
C GLY A 70 -3.71 -23.15 -1.93
N LEU A 71 -2.62 -23.90 -2.11
CA LEU A 71 -1.54 -23.98 -1.13
C LEU A 71 -0.85 -22.63 -0.92
N LEU A 72 -0.56 -21.90 -2.00
CA LEU A 72 0.01 -20.55 -1.90
C LEU A 72 -0.91 -19.61 -1.11
N LEU A 73 -2.22 -19.67 -1.36
CA LEU A 73 -3.20 -18.85 -0.66
C LEU A 73 -3.23 -19.21 0.84
N ALA A 74 -3.30 -20.50 1.17
CA ALA A 74 -3.35 -20.96 2.57
C ALA A 74 -2.08 -20.59 3.34
N ILE A 75 -0.91 -20.82 2.75
CA ILE A 75 0.39 -20.49 3.37
C ILE A 75 0.54 -18.97 3.48
N GLY A 76 0.23 -18.22 2.42
CA GLY A 76 0.32 -16.77 2.42
C GLY A 76 -0.63 -16.11 3.43
N ALA A 77 -1.86 -16.62 3.57
CA ALA A 77 -2.81 -16.13 4.55
C ALA A 77 -2.35 -16.41 5.99
N TRP A 78 -1.81 -17.61 6.24
CA TRP A 78 -1.25 -18.00 7.55
C TRP A 78 -0.03 -17.16 7.92
N VAL A 79 0.93 -17.03 7.01
CA VAL A 79 2.13 -16.22 7.22
C VAL A 79 1.76 -14.76 7.41
N GLY A 80 0.82 -14.21 6.63
CA GLY A 80 0.34 -12.85 6.79
C GLY A 80 -0.27 -12.59 8.17
N TYR A 81 -1.12 -13.49 8.65
CA TYR A 81 -1.70 -13.40 9.99
C TYR A 81 -0.62 -13.46 11.09
N ARG A 82 0.38 -14.31 10.93
CA ARG A 82 1.47 -14.47 11.90
C ARG A 82 2.44 -13.31 11.92
N LEU A 83 2.78 -12.77 10.75
CA LEU A 83 3.67 -11.62 10.61
C LEU A 83 3.09 -10.39 11.32
N VAL A 84 1.79 -10.14 11.17
CA VAL A 84 1.10 -9.03 11.85
C VAL A 84 1.05 -9.19 13.38
N ASN A 85 1.09 -10.43 13.87
CA ASN A 85 1.05 -10.73 15.30
C ASN A 85 2.43 -10.88 15.95
N TRP A 86 3.51 -10.81 15.17
CA TRP A 86 4.87 -10.87 15.68
C TRP A 86 5.19 -9.61 16.51
N PRO A 87 5.66 -9.72 17.77
CA PRO A 87 5.81 -8.59 18.70
C PRO A 87 6.58 -7.40 18.12
N GLN A 88 7.70 -7.64 17.42
CA GLN A 88 8.49 -6.55 16.84
C GLN A 88 7.72 -5.77 15.76
N PHE A 89 7.00 -6.47 14.89
CA PHE A 89 6.21 -5.82 13.84
C PHE A 89 4.95 -5.17 14.43
N ALA A 90 4.32 -5.80 15.44
CA ALA A 90 3.18 -5.24 16.14
C ALA A 90 3.53 -3.93 16.89
N ASP A 91 4.66 -3.88 17.59
CA ASP A 91 5.14 -2.65 18.24
C ASP A 91 5.44 -1.54 17.22
N PHE A 92 5.99 -1.89 16.04
CA PHE A 92 6.14 -0.93 14.94
C PHE A 92 4.80 -0.37 14.45
N LEU A 93 3.80 -1.23 14.23
CA LEU A 93 2.47 -0.79 13.79
C LEU A 93 1.78 0.10 14.83
N ILE A 94 1.96 -0.18 16.12
CA ILE A 94 1.46 0.66 17.21
C ILE A 94 2.16 2.02 17.20
N ALA A 95 3.48 2.06 16.97
CA ALA A 95 4.22 3.31 16.86
C ALA A 95 3.77 4.14 15.64
N VAL A 96 3.51 3.50 14.50
CA VAL A 96 2.97 4.17 13.30
C VAL A 96 1.57 4.70 13.56
N GLU A 97 0.69 3.96 14.24
CA GLU A 97 -0.63 4.46 14.65
C GLU A 97 -0.50 5.72 15.53
N ALA A 98 0.40 5.69 16.51
CA ALA A 98 0.67 6.82 17.37
C ALA A 98 1.23 8.03 16.60
N GLU A 99 2.06 7.80 15.58
CA GLU A 99 2.59 8.88 14.73
C GLU A 99 1.53 9.44 13.79
N MET A 100 0.67 8.58 13.23
CA MET A 100 -0.47 9.01 12.41
C MET A 100 -1.47 9.85 13.20
N ASN A 101 -1.67 9.58 14.49
CA ASN A 101 -2.53 10.39 15.36
C ASN A 101 -1.98 11.81 15.59
N LYS A 102 -0.69 12.05 15.36
CA LYS A 102 -0.10 13.39 15.42
C LYS A 102 -0.31 14.18 14.13
N VAL A 103 -0.62 13.50 13.03
CA VAL A 103 -0.87 14.14 11.74
C VAL A 103 -2.24 14.80 11.77
N THR A 104 -2.25 16.13 11.81
CA THR A 104 -3.47 16.91 11.65
C THR A 104 -3.85 16.95 10.17
N TRP A 105 -4.84 16.14 9.79
CA TRP A 105 -5.39 16.17 8.45
C TRP A 105 -6.17 17.49 8.23
N PRO A 106 -5.98 18.15 7.08
CA PRO A 106 -6.68 19.39 6.77
C PRO A 106 -8.19 19.15 6.74
N SER A 107 -8.94 20.17 7.14
CA SER A 107 -10.40 20.16 7.01
C SER A 107 -10.81 20.12 5.53
N LYS A 108 -12.04 19.66 5.24
CA LYS A 108 -12.54 19.58 3.86
C LYS A 108 -12.49 20.95 3.16
N ASP A 109 -12.76 22.02 3.89
CA ASP A 109 -12.76 23.39 3.34
C ASP A 109 -11.34 23.88 3.01
N GLU A 110 -10.35 23.56 3.84
CA GLU A 110 -8.94 23.85 3.57
C GLU A 110 -8.44 23.07 2.35
N LEU A 111 -8.80 21.79 2.25
CA LEU A 111 -8.48 20.92 1.11
C LEU A 111 -9.03 21.49 -0.20
N ILE A 112 -10.29 21.93 -0.21
CA ILE A 112 -10.92 22.53 -1.39
C ILE A 112 -10.24 23.84 -1.75
N ARG A 113 -10.00 24.73 -0.77
CA ARG A 113 -9.37 26.02 -1.00
C ARG A 113 -7.95 25.87 -1.55
N ALA A 114 -7.15 24.96 -0.98
CA ALA A 114 -5.80 24.66 -1.46
C ALA A 114 -5.82 24.07 -2.89
N SER A 115 -6.74 23.14 -3.16
CA SER A 115 -6.86 22.51 -4.48
C SER A 115 -7.30 23.50 -5.56
N ILE A 116 -8.24 24.40 -5.26
CA ILE A 116 -8.70 25.44 -6.21
C ILE A 116 -7.55 26.36 -6.63
N VAL A 117 -6.69 26.76 -5.68
CA VAL A 117 -5.51 27.58 -6.00
C VAL A 117 -4.59 26.86 -6.97
N VAL A 118 -4.31 25.57 -6.72
CA VAL A 118 -3.45 24.75 -7.61
C VAL A 118 -4.08 24.57 -8.99
N ILE A 119 -5.38 24.30 -9.07
CA ILE A 119 -6.09 24.18 -10.36
C ILE A 119 -6.01 25.50 -11.13
N PHE A 120 -6.22 26.62 -10.44
CA PHE A 120 -6.13 27.95 -11.06
C PHE A 120 -4.72 28.26 -11.57
N THR A 121 -3.67 27.96 -10.78
CA THR A 121 -2.28 28.20 -11.21
C THR A 121 -1.89 27.33 -12.39
N ILE A 122 -2.29 26.06 -12.42
CA ILE A 122 -2.06 25.16 -13.56
C ILE A 122 -2.78 25.68 -14.81
N PHE A 123 -4.04 26.10 -14.67
CA PHE A 123 -4.83 26.61 -15.79
C PHE A 123 -4.27 27.93 -16.34
N PHE A 124 -3.86 28.84 -15.46
CA PHE A 124 -3.20 30.10 -15.85
C PHE A 124 -1.89 29.82 -16.60
N LEU A 125 -1.05 28.91 -16.07
CA LEU A 125 0.19 28.51 -16.73
C LEU A 125 -0.08 27.88 -18.10
N ALA A 126 -1.10 27.02 -18.22
CA ALA A 126 -1.49 26.42 -19.48
C ALA A 126 -1.88 27.46 -20.54
N ILE A 127 -2.68 28.47 -20.16
CA ILE A 127 -3.04 29.59 -21.06
C ILE A 127 -1.82 30.41 -21.46
N ALA A 128 -0.92 30.70 -20.51
CA ALA A 128 0.29 31.46 -20.78
C ALA A 128 1.19 30.72 -21.78
N LEU A 129 1.42 29.42 -21.57
CA LEU A 129 2.18 28.58 -22.49
C LEU A 129 1.52 28.50 -23.87
N PHE A 130 0.21 28.27 -23.92
CA PHE A 130 -0.55 28.26 -25.18
C PHE A 130 -0.46 29.59 -25.94
N SER A 131 -0.45 30.71 -25.21
CA SER A 131 -0.28 32.04 -25.81
C SER A 131 1.12 32.20 -26.42
N PHE A 132 2.16 31.70 -25.76
CA PHE A 132 3.50 31.65 -26.33
C PHE A 132 3.56 30.73 -27.55
N ASP A 133 2.91 29.57 -27.52
CA ASP A 133 2.86 28.66 -28.67
C ASP A 133 2.27 29.36 -29.90
N ILE A 134 1.17 30.11 -29.73
CA ILE A 134 0.57 30.90 -30.82
C ILE A 134 1.52 32.00 -31.30
N LEU A 135 2.15 32.74 -30.37
CA LEU A 135 3.07 33.82 -30.71
C LEU A 135 4.25 33.27 -31.52
N TRP A 136 4.83 32.15 -31.10
CA TRP A 136 5.92 31.50 -31.82
C TRP A 136 5.49 31.00 -33.19
N GLN A 137 4.31 30.38 -33.31
CA GLN A 137 3.75 29.97 -34.60
C GLN A 137 3.57 31.16 -35.55
N PHE A 138 3.06 32.29 -35.04
CA PHE A 138 2.91 33.51 -35.83
C PHE A 138 4.26 34.05 -36.32
N ILE A 139 5.27 34.12 -35.45
CA ILE A 139 6.62 34.56 -35.82
C ILE A 139 7.25 33.63 -36.87
N PHE A 140 7.16 32.31 -36.69
CA PHE A 140 7.75 31.34 -37.63
C PHE A 140 7.05 31.34 -38.99
N ASN A 141 5.73 31.52 -39.03
CA ASN A 141 4.98 31.72 -40.27
C ASN A 141 5.38 33.04 -40.96
N PHE A 142 5.59 34.12 -40.19
CA PHE A 142 6.03 35.40 -40.76
C PHE A 142 7.44 35.33 -41.36
N ILE A 143 8.34 34.57 -40.76
CA ILE A 143 9.71 34.35 -41.26
C ILE A 143 9.73 33.32 -42.42
N GLY A 144 8.60 32.67 -42.73
CA GLY A 144 8.45 31.75 -43.87
C GLY A 144 9.14 30.40 -43.68
N VAL A 145 9.45 30.02 -42.43
CA VAL A 145 10.07 28.72 -42.09
C VAL A 145 9.03 27.60 -42.10
N THR A 146 7.78 27.93 -41.81
CA THR A 146 6.63 27.02 -41.86
C THR A 146 5.60 27.60 -42.82
N SER A 147 5.35 26.90 -43.93
CA SER A 147 4.23 27.18 -44.85
C SER A 147 2.91 26.71 -44.25
#